data_AF-A0A060YDT7-F1
#
_entry.id   AF-A0A060YDT7-F1
#
_cell.length_a   1.000
_cell.length_b   1.000
_cell.length_c   1.000
_cell.angle_alpha   90.00
_cell.angle_beta   90.00
_cell.angle_gamma   90.00
#
_symmetry.space_group_name_H-M   'P 1'
#
loop_
_entity.id
_entity.type
_entity.pdbx_description
1 polymer ?
#
loop_
_entity_poly.entity_id
_entity_poly.type
_entity_poly.pdbx_seq_one_letter_code
_entity_poly.pdbx_strand_id
1 'polypeptide(L)'
;MSLMLLLVLVCQTMASPRLSASDPCVLELEELRRDVRILENKLLIGVWQLNHVKTHSYIITPPLPSNSTFNLTEEYRTGASLPPAGSLIVHDKDCSELYDRQRPDSGFYRIRPRVDQEPVLVFCDMEDGGGWTVIQRRRHGRVDFNRDWVDYRDGFGDFKLWNDEFWLGNEHIHSLVKEGKIWGHM
;
A
#
# COMPACT_ATOMS: atom_id res chain seq x y z
N MET A 1 -57.31 12.30 7.20
CA MET A 1 -56.19 13.21 6.85
C MET A 1 -55.38 13.64 8.08
N SER A 2 -55.06 12.72 9.02
CA SER A 2 -54.31 13.08 10.25
C SER A 2 -53.01 12.25 10.45
N LEU A 3 -52.81 11.18 9.66
CA LEU A 3 -51.61 10.33 9.76
C LEU A 3 -50.48 10.73 8.79
N MET A 4 -50.78 11.46 7.71
CA MET A 4 -49.76 11.94 6.77
C MET A 4 -49.06 13.22 7.25
N LEU A 5 -49.65 13.97 8.19
CA LEU A 5 -49.01 15.15 8.79
C LEU A 5 -47.96 14.77 9.84
N LEU A 6 -48.11 13.63 10.51
CA LEU A 6 -47.14 13.14 11.49
C LEU A 6 -45.84 12.64 10.84
N LEU A 7 -45.91 12.09 9.62
CA LEU A 7 -44.72 11.63 8.89
C LEU A 7 -43.85 12.79 8.36
N VAL A 8 -44.46 13.94 8.04
CA VAL A 8 -43.72 15.14 7.60
C VAL A 8 -43.11 15.89 8.79
N LEU A 9 -43.77 15.88 9.95
CA LEU A 9 -43.28 16.54 11.18
C LEU A 9 -42.08 15.84 11.82
N VAL A 10 -41.90 14.54 11.63
CA VAL A 10 -40.70 13.82 12.11
C VAL A 10 -39.45 14.19 11.29
N CYS A 11 -39.61 14.74 10.09
CA CYS A 11 -38.50 15.13 9.22
C CYS A 11 -38.17 16.64 9.24
N GLN A 12 -38.99 17.49 9.87
CA GLN A 12 -38.81 18.96 9.84
C GLN A 12 -38.40 19.62 11.16
N THR A 13 -38.10 18.88 12.22
CA THR A 13 -37.46 19.45 13.43
C THR A 13 -35.97 19.13 13.58
N MET A 14 -35.37 18.49 12.58
CA MET A 14 -33.92 18.36 12.49
C MET A 14 -33.36 19.64 11.85
N ALA A 15 -33.20 20.68 12.68
CA ALA A 15 -32.15 21.65 12.43
C ALA A 15 -30.87 20.85 12.15
N SER A 16 -30.20 21.15 11.04
CA SER A 16 -28.97 20.47 10.62
C SER A 16 -28.06 20.22 11.83
N PRO A 17 -27.78 18.97 12.21
CA PRO A 17 -26.68 18.74 13.11
C PRO A 17 -25.43 18.97 12.28
N ARG A 18 -24.60 19.92 12.71
CA ARG A 18 -23.18 19.90 12.33
C ARG A 18 -22.68 18.50 12.68
N LEU A 19 -22.23 17.75 11.67
CA LEU A 19 -21.70 16.41 11.84
C LEU A 19 -20.53 16.52 12.84
N SER A 20 -20.71 15.97 14.04
CA SER A 20 -19.70 16.01 15.08
C SER A 20 -18.73 14.86 14.84
N ALA A 21 -17.42 15.11 14.97
CA ALA A 21 -16.35 14.11 14.80
C ALA A 21 -16.39 12.95 15.83
N SER A 22 -17.45 12.86 16.63
CA SER A 22 -17.65 11.92 17.73
C SER A 22 -18.97 11.15 17.64
N ASP A 23 -19.68 11.21 16.50
CA ASP A 23 -20.87 10.39 16.28
C ASP A 23 -20.51 8.89 16.19
N PRO A 24 -21.17 8.00 16.96
CA PRO A 24 -20.82 6.57 17.01
C PRO A 24 -20.78 5.88 15.65
N CYS A 25 -21.69 6.26 14.74
CA CYS A 25 -21.76 5.73 13.38
C CYS A 25 -20.58 6.19 12.50
N VAL A 26 -20.05 7.40 12.73
CA VAL A 26 -18.87 7.92 12.01
C VAL A 26 -17.61 7.18 12.44
N LEU A 27 -17.48 6.89 13.75
CA LEU A 27 -16.35 6.11 14.27
C LEU A 27 -16.34 4.68 13.73
N GLU A 28 -17.49 4.01 13.71
CA GLU A 28 -17.64 2.65 13.17
C GLU A 28 -17.38 2.61 11.65
N LEU A 29 -17.81 3.64 10.92
CA LEU A 29 -17.53 3.77 9.49
C LEU A 29 -16.04 3.97 9.19
N GLU A 30 -15.33 4.80 9.97
CA GLU A 30 -13.89 5.00 9.80
C GLU A 30 -13.09 3.74 10.16
N GLU A 31 -13.52 2.99 11.17
CA GLU A 31 -12.95 1.68 11.51
C GLU A 31 -13.15 0.67 10.39
N LEU A 32 -14.38 0.55 9.87
CA LEU A 32 -14.66 -0.34 8.75
C LEU A 32 -13.86 0.06 7.50
N ARG A 33 -13.71 1.36 7.25
CA ARG A 33 -12.91 1.87 6.13
C ARG A 33 -11.42 1.57 6.30
N ARG A 34 -10.91 1.60 7.53
CA ARG A 34 -9.54 1.18 7.87
C ARG A 34 -9.37 -0.30 7.57
N ASP A 35 -10.30 -1.13 8.04
CA ASP A 35 -10.25 -2.57 7.83
C ASP A 35 -10.31 -2.93 6.35
N VAL A 36 -11.15 -2.25 5.57
CA VAL A 36 -11.19 -2.41 4.11
C VAL A 36 -9.83 -2.08 3.49
N ARG A 37 -9.16 -0.98 3.88
CA ARG A 37 -7.82 -0.65 3.35
C ARG A 37 -6.76 -1.69 3.74
N ILE A 38 -6.79 -2.16 4.99
CA ILE A 38 -5.89 -3.22 5.46
C ILE A 38 -6.13 -4.50 4.66
N LEU A 39 -7.39 -4.88 4.44
CA LEU A 39 -7.75 -6.05 3.66
C LEU A 39 -7.41 -5.88 2.18
N GLU A 40 -7.57 -4.69 1.60
CA GLU A 40 -7.11 -4.39 0.23
C GLU A 40 -5.59 -4.57 0.11
N ASN A 41 -4.81 -4.05 1.05
CA ASN A 41 -3.35 -4.20 1.06
C ASN A 41 -2.95 -5.67 1.23
N LYS A 42 -3.62 -6.42 2.13
CA LYS A 42 -3.40 -7.85 2.31
C LYS A 42 -3.78 -8.67 1.07
N LEU A 43 -4.92 -8.35 0.45
CA LEU A 43 -5.38 -8.97 -0.79
C LEU A 43 -4.39 -8.70 -1.92
N LEU A 44 -3.93 -7.45 -2.04
CA LEU A 44 -2.89 -7.06 -2.97
C LEU A 44 -1.65 -7.93 -2.71
N ILE A 45 -1.07 -7.92 -1.52
CA ILE A 45 0.09 -8.76 -1.19
C ILE A 45 -0.13 -10.25 -1.56
N GLY A 46 -1.29 -10.82 -1.23
CA GLY A 46 -1.63 -12.21 -1.52
C GLY A 46 -1.75 -12.53 -3.02
N VAL A 47 -2.43 -11.67 -3.79
CA VAL A 47 -2.53 -11.82 -5.26
C VAL A 47 -1.15 -11.85 -5.91
N TRP A 48 -0.24 -11.01 -5.41
CA TRP A 48 1.11 -10.92 -5.94
C TRP A 48 1.94 -12.16 -5.56
N GLN A 49 1.79 -12.65 -4.33
CA GLN A 49 2.40 -13.91 -3.93
C GLN A 49 1.93 -15.06 -4.84
N LEU A 50 0.62 -15.15 -5.10
CA LEU A 50 0.07 -16.15 -6.01
C LEU A 50 0.63 -15.99 -7.43
N ASN A 51 0.74 -14.78 -7.95
CA ASN A 51 1.31 -14.54 -9.28
C ASN A 51 2.79 -14.91 -9.35
N HIS A 52 3.59 -14.60 -8.34
CA HIS A 52 4.98 -15.02 -8.31
C HIS A 52 5.11 -16.53 -8.23
N VAL A 53 4.30 -17.23 -7.41
CA VAL A 53 4.28 -18.70 -7.40
C VAL A 53 3.92 -19.23 -8.79
N LYS A 54 2.85 -18.74 -9.42
CA LYS A 54 2.44 -19.17 -10.77
C LYS A 54 3.52 -18.97 -11.84
N THR A 55 4.25 -17.86 -11.77
CA THR A 55 5.29 -17.52 -12.76
C THR A 55 6.60 -18.26 -12.53
N HIS A 56 6.90 -18.67 -11.28
CA HIS A 56 8.14 -19.34 -10.92
C HIS A 56 7.98 -20.83 -10.57
N SER A 57 6.75 -21.35 -10.55
CA SER A 57 6.45 -22.78 -10.45
C SER A 57 6.39 -23.42 -11.85
N TYR A 58 7.54 -23.51 -12.52
CA TYR A 58 7.72 -24.43 -13.64
C TYR A 58 8.34 -25.74 -13.11
N ILE A 59 7.53 -26.78 -12.95
CA ILE A 59 8.03 -28.16 -12.88
C ILE A 59 7.84 -28.79 -14.27
N ILE A 60 8.95 -28.88 -15.01
CA ILE A 60 9.29 -29.74 -16.16
C ILE A 60 8.12 -30.19 -17.07
N THR A 61 8.03 -29.57 -18.26
CA THR A 61 7.50 -30.24 -19.47
C THR A 61 8.60 -30.22 -20.56
N PRO A 62 8.83 -31.32 -21.29
CA PRO A 62 9.92 -31.41 -22.28
C PRO A 62 9.66 -30.51 -23.49
N PRO A 63 10.69 -30.09 -24.26
CA PRO A 63 10.54 -29.08 -25.30
C PRO A 63 10.05 -29.70 -26.62
N LEU A 64 8.99 -29.15 -27.23
CA LEU A 64 8.79 -29.14 -28.69
C LEU A 64 7.53 -28.33 -29.12
N PRO A 65 7.40 -27.87 -30.37
CA PRO A 65 8.33 -27.08 -31.20
C PRO A 65 7.81 -25.65 -31.47
N SER A 66 8.70 -24.84 -32.05
CA SER A 66 8.43 -23.57 -32.72
C SER A 66 7.22 -23.62 -33.67
N ASN A 67 6.25 -22.73 -33.45
CA ASN A 67 5.60 -21.87 -34.48
C ASN A 67 4.29 -21.30 -33.90
N SER A 68 4.38 -20.18 -33.20
CA SER A 68 3.23 -19.28 -33.04
C SER A 68 3.73 -17.86 -32.88
N THR A 69 3.67 -17.11 -33.97
CA THR A 69 3.68 -15.64 -33.93
C THR A 69 2.41 -15.20 -33.21
N PHE A 70 2.47 -15.05 -31.88
CA PHE A 70 1.43 -14.37 -31.12
C PHE A 70 1.66 -12.86 -31.28
N ASN A 71 0.88 -12.24 -32.16
CA ASN A 71 0.81 -10.78 -32.28
C ASN A 71 0.18 -10.21 -30.99
N LEU A 72 1.00 -9.54 -30.17
CA LEU A 72 0.53 -8.75 -29.05
C LEU A 72 -0.22 -7.54 -29.61
N THR A 73 -1.55 -7.56 -29.48
CA THR A 73 -2.39 -6.41 -29.77
C THR A 73 -2.22 -5.39 -28.65
N GLU A 74 -1.65 -4.24 -29.01
CA GLU A 74 -2.07 -2.88 -28.67
C GLU A 74 -2.87 -2.64 -27.37
N GLU A 75 -2.46 -3.16 -26.21
CA GLU A 75 -2.99 -2.74 -24.91
C GLU A 75 -1.85 -2.43 -23.93
N TYR A 76 -0.91 -1.60 -24.37
CA TYR A 76 0.15 -1.03 -23.55
C TYR A 76 0.36 0.44 -23.94
N ARG A 77 -0.56 1.33 -23.52
CA ARG A 77 -0.26 2.77 -23.61
C ARG A 77 -0.79 3.70 -22.54
N THR A 78 -1.70 3.30 -21.65
CA THR A 78 -2.09 4.20 -20.54
C THR A 78 -2.73 3.42 -19.40
N GLY A 79 -2.00 3.26 -18.29
CA GLY A 79 -2.59 2.92 -16.98
C GLY A 79 -2.03 1.67 -16.31
N ALA A 80 -1.34 1.89 -15.19
CA ALA A 80 -0.92 0.92 -14.17
C ALA A 80 0.14 -0.14 -14.57
N SER A 81 1.38 0.30 -14.75
CA SER A 81 2.51 -0.61 -14.50
C SER A 81 2.59 -0.86 -12.99
N LEU A 82 2.28 -2.08 -12.59
CA LEU A 82 2.58 -2.59 -11.27
C LEU A 82 4.09 -2.43 -10.99
N PRO A 83 4.51 -1.98 -9.78
CA PRO A 83 5.92 -1.86 -9.45
C PRO A 83 6.65 -3.22 -9.51
N PRO A 84 7.99 -3.22 -9.66
CA PRO A 84 8.78 -4.43 -9.88
C PRO A 84 8.80 -5.24 -8.59
N ALA A 85 7.81 -6.10 -8.37
CA ALA A 85 7.76 -6.93 -7.18
C ALA A 85 8.97 -7.87 -7.15
N GLY A 86 9.90 -7.56 -6.25
CA GLY A 86 10.96 -8.46 -5.82
C GLY A 86 10.39 -9.84 -5.45
N SER A 87 11.23 -10.86 -5.59
CA SER A 87 11.02 -12.27 -5.23
C SER A 87 9.92 -12.54 -4.18
N LEU A 88 9.15 -13.64 -4.32
CA LEU A 88 8.18 -14.13 -3.31
C LEU A 88 8.75 -14.09 -1.89
N ILE A 89 10.05 -14.35 -1.82
CA ILE A 89 10.82 -14.46 -0.61
C ILE A 89 11.50 -13.12 -0.37
N VAL A 90 10.84 -12.30 0.45
CA VAL A 90 11.36 -11.00 0.89
C VAL A 90 12.35 -11.25 2.02
N HIS A 91 13.62 -11.13 1.69
CA HIS A 91 14.73 -11.25 2.64
C HIS A 91 15.35 -9.89 2.97
N ASP A 92 15.18 -8.89 2.12
CA ASP A 92 15.78 -7.58 2.28
C ASP A 92 15.13 -6.85 3.47
N LYS A 93 15.93 -6.40 4.42
CA LYS A 93 15.45 -5.69 5.61
C LYS A 93 14.94 -4.29 5.32
N ASP A 94 15.58 -3.63 4.35
CA ASP A 94 15.27 -2.29 3.91
C ASP A 94 15.63 -2.10 2.43
N CYS A 95 15.36 -0.90 1.91
CA CYS A 95 15.68 -0.56 0.52
C CYS A 95 17.20 -0.55 0.24
N SER A 96 18.06 -0.41 1.24
CA SER A 96 19.51 -0.40 1.05
C SER A 96 20.04 -1.79 0.75
N GLU A 97 19.60 -2.82 1.49
CA GLU A 97 19.94 -4.22 1.18
C GLU A 97 19.42 -4.61 -0.22
N LEU A 98 18.22 -4.17 -0.57
CA LEU A 98 17.65 -4.37 -1.91
C LEU A 98 18.48 -3.67 -3.00
N TYR A 99 18.91 -2.44 -2.76
CA TYR A 99 19.72 -1.66 -3.68
C TYR A 99 21.09 -2.29 -3.89
N ASP A 100 21.77 -2.72 -2.83
CA ASP A 100 23.06 -3.39 -2.92
C ASP A 100 22.99 -4.69 -3.72
N ARG A 101 21.87 -5.42 -3.58
CA ARG A 101 21.65 -6.70 -4.23
C ARG A 101 21.32 -6.59 -5.72
N GLN A 102 20.45 -5.64 -6.11
CA GLN A 102 19.87 -5.59 -7.46
C GLN A 102 19.94 -4.24 -8.15
N ARG A 103 20.16 -3.14 -7.43
CA ARG A 103 20.03 -1.76 -7.92
C ARG A 103 18.80 -1.57 -8.83
N PRO A 104 17.59 -1.94 -8.36
CA PRO A 104 16.39 -1.82 -9.18
C PRO A 104 16.00 -0.35 -9.37
N ASP A 105 15.05 -0.06 -10.24
CA ASP A 105 14.48 1.28 -10.40
C ASP A 105 13.72 1.74 -9.14
N SER A 106 13.46 3.05 -8.99
CA SER A 106 12.63 3.56 -7.90
C SER A 106 11.19 3.06 -8.00
N GLY A 107 10.59 2.66 -6.88
CA GLY A 107 9.27 2.05 -6.88
C GLY A 107 8.83 1.51 -5.54
N PHE A 108 7.65 0.90 -5.48
CA PHE A 108 7.21 0.21 -4.27
C PHE A 108 7.74 -1.23 -4.21
N TYR A 109 8.38 -1.56 -3.11
CA TYR A 109 8.96 -2.87 -2.84
C TYR A 109 8.49 -3.37 -1.49
N ARG A 110 8.56 -4.70 -1.32
CA ARG A 110 8.37 -5.30 -0.01
C ARG A 110 9.72 -5.42 0.66
N ILE A 111 9.77 -5.01 1.92
CA ILE A 111 10.92 -5.22 2.79
C ILE A 111 10.44 -5.94 4.04
N ARG A 112 11.34 -6.69 4.67
CA ARG A 112 11.05 -7.41 5.89
C ARG A 112 12.12 -7.07 6.91
N PRO A 113 11.95 -5.98 7.66
CA PRO A 113 12.93 -5.57 8.67
C PRO A 113 13.17 -6.75 9.63
N ARG A 114 12.07 -7.26 10.21
CA ARG A 114 12.02 -8.33 11.20
C ARG A 114 11.64 -9.67 10.58
N VAL A 115 12.46 -10.69 10.81
CA VAL A 115 12.19 -12.07 10.35
C VAL A 115 10.89 -12.63 10.95
N ASP A 116 10.47 -12.15 12.11
CA ASP A 116 9.23 -12.55 12.79
C ASP A 116 7.99 -11.71 12.40
N GLN A 117 8.15 -10.63 11.63
CA GLN A 117 7.04 -9.78 11.17
C GLN A 117 6.64 -10.05 9.72
N GLU A 118 5.42 -9.64 9.35
CA GLU A 118 5.00 -9.63 7.94
C GLU A 118 5.80 -8.57 7.16
N PRO A 119 6.19 -8.87 5.90
CA PRO A 119 6.85 -7.87 5.06
C PRO A 119 5.92 -6.68 4.77
N VAL A 120 6.46 -5.47 4.90
CA VAL A 120 5.76 -4.21 4.68
C VAL A 120 6.05 -3.66 3.29
N LEU A 121 5.07 -2.99 2.70
CA LEU A 121 5.22 -2.30 1.41
C LEU A 121 5.79 -0.89 1.66
N VAL A 122 6.90 -0.57 0.99
CA VAL A 122 7.58 0.74 1.10
C VAL A 122 7.92 1.27 -0.28
N PHE A 123 8.01 2.59 -0.41
CA PHE A 123 8.63 3.18 -1.58
C PHE A 123 10.15 3.22 -1.38
N CYS A 124 10.89 2.59 -2.28
CA CYS A 124 12.34 2.68 -2.35
C CYS A 124 12.72 3.71 -3.41
N ASP A 125 13.48 4.72 -2.99
CA ASP A 125 14.14 5.64 -3.91
C ASP A 125 15.56 5.12 -4.18
N MET A 126 15.76 4.73 -5.43
CA MET A 126 16.97 4.10 -5.95
C MET A 126 17.77 5.05 -6.84
N GLU A 127 17.31 6.29 -7.00
CA GLU A 127 18.01 7.35 -7.73
C GLU A 127 19.09 8.02 -6.85
N ASP A 128 20.05 8.69 -7.48
CA ASP A 128 21.05 9.56 -6.84
C ASP A 128 21.70 9.01 -5.56
N GLY A 129 22.31 7.82 -5.65
CA GLY A 129 22.96 7.11 -4.54
C GLY A 129 22.11 6.00 -3.94
N GLY A 130 20.78 6.08 -4.11
CA GLY A 130 19.83 4.98 -3.94
C GLY A 130 19.77 4.31 -2.57
N GLY A 131 18.90 3.30 -2.46
CA GLY A 131 18.71 2.53 -1.24
C GLY A 131 17.89 3.22 -0.16
N TRP A 132 17.22 4.32 -0.48
CA TRP A 132 16.46 5.08 0.50
C TRP A 132 15.08 4.46 0.72
N THR A 133 14.78 4.14 1.99
CA THR A 133 13.43 3.74 2.40
C THR A 133 12.63 5.00 2.73
N VAL A 134 11.64 5.33 1.89
CA VAL A 134 10.82 6.54 2.08
C VAL A 134 9.74 6.27 3.13
N ILE A 135 9.83 6.95 4.27
CA ILE A 135 8.89 6.80 5.40
C ILE A 135 7.65 7.70 5.28
N GLN A 136 7.73 8.76 4.48
CA GLN A 136 6.68 9.76 4.32
C GLN A 136 6.79 10.45 2.96
N ARG A 137 5.67 10.66 2.27
CA ARG A 137 5.63 11.42 1.01
C ARG A 137 4.45 12.40 0.95
N ARG A 138 4.74 13.66 0.58
CA ARG A 138 3.76 14.71 0.21
C ARG A 138 4.02 15.18 -1.22
N ARG A 139 2.95 15.48 -1.96
CA ARG A 139 3.02 16.06 -3.30
C ARG A 139 1.81 16.95 -3.65
N HIS A 140 0.60 16.42 -3.51
CA HIS A 140 -0.63 17.03 -4.07
C HIS A 140 -1.70 17.36 -3.02
N GLY A 141 -1.52 16.95 -1.76
CA GLY A 141 -2.48 17.17 -0.68
C GLY A 141 -3.77 16.37 -0.81
N ARG A 142 -3.73 15.21 -1.47
CA ARG A 142 -4.88 14.30 -1.62
C ARG A 142 -5.11 13.45 -0.38
N VAL A 143 -4.06 13.19 0.40
CA VAL A 143 -4.17 12.47 1.66
C VAL A 143 -4.16 13.47 2.81
N ASP A 144 -5.15 13.36 3.71
CA ASP A 144 -5.18 14.14 4.94
C ASP A 144 -4.17 13.58 5.96
N PHE A 145 -3.32 14.46 6.48
CA PHE A 145 -2.30 14.15 7.49
C PHE A 145 -2.71 14.61 8.89
N ASN A 146 -3.83 15.31 9.05
CA ASN A 146 -4.36 15.65 10.37
C ASN A 146 -5.12 14.46 10.96
N ARG A 147 -4.37 13.45 11.38
CA ARG A 147 -4.88 12.16 11.83
C ARG A 147 -4.63 11.92 13.31
N ASP A 148 -5.37 10.96 13.87
CA ASP A 148 -5.20 10.54 15.25
C ASP A 148 -3.95 9.64 15.45
N TRP A 149 -3.69 9.29 16.70
CA TRP A 149 -2.54 8.45 17.05
C TRP A 149 -2.58 7.07 16.40
N VAL A 150 -3.76 6.46 16.26
CA VAL A 150 -3.90 5.10 15.72
C VAL A 150 -3.50 5.08 14.26
N ASP A 151 -3.97 6.06 13.48
CA ASP A 151 -3.56 6.23 12.08
C ASP A 151 -2.04 6.46 11.96
N TYR A 152 -1.44 7.30 12.81
CA TYR A 152 0.02 7.51 12.78
C TYR A 152 0.82 6.28 13.22
N ARG A 153 0.28 5.47 14.15
CA ARG A 153 0.88 4.22 14.60
C ARG A 153 0.91 3.19 13.47
N ASP A 154 -0.23 2.99 12.81
CA ASP A 154 -0.46 1.93 11.82
C ASP A 154 0.00 2.34 10.40
N GLY A 155 -0.01 3.64 10.10
CA GLY A 155 0.25 4.16 8.76
C GLY A 155 -1.03 4.47 7.99
N PHE A 156 -0.94 5.41 7.04
CA PHE A 156 -2.07 5.84 6.21
C PHE A 156 -1.63 6.40 4.86
N GLY A 157 -2.59 6.55 3.96
CA GLY A 157 -2.38 7.03 2.60
C GLY A 157 -2.44 5.91 1.57
N ASP A 158 -1.93 6.20 0.37
CA ASP A 158 -1.99 5.31 -0.78
C ASP A 158 -0.57 4.82 -1.14
N PHE A 159 -0.47 3.54 -1.49
CA PHE A 159 0.81 2.87 -1.82
C PHE A 159 0.71 2.19 -3.20
N LYS A 160 -0.07 2.77 -4.12
CA LYS A 160 -0.46 2.13 -5.39
C LYS A 160 0.32 2.72 -6.56
N LEU A 161 0.49 4.03 -6.59
CA LEU A 161 1.14 4.79 -7.65
C LEU A 161 2.39 5.47 -7.11
N TRP A 162 3.41 5.59 -7.95
CA TRP A 162 4.68 6.23 -7.61
C TRP A 162 4.54 7.66 -7.06
N ASN A 163 3.41 8.34 -7.31
CA ASN A 163 3.14 9.70 -6.87
C ASN A 163 2.12 9.84 -5.74
N ASP A 164 1.79 8.72 -5.10
CA ASP A 164 0.87 8.72 -3.96
C ASP A 164 1.51 9.38 -2.72
N GLU A 165 0.65 9.72 -1.77
CA GLU A 165 1.02 10.33 -0.51
C GLU A 165 0.73 9.35 0.62
N PHE A 166 1.65 9.23 1.56
CA PHE A 166 1.50 8.29 2.65
C PHE A 166 2.37 8.64 3.85
N TRP A 167 1.99 8.06 4.97
CA TRP A 167 2.78 7.89 6.18
C TRP A 167 2.96 6.39 6.40
N LEU A 168 4.20 5.91 6.50
CA LEU A 168 4.49 4.48 6.60
C LEU A 168 3.93 3.84 7.89
N GLY A 169 3.80 4.61 8.97
CA GLY A 169 3.36 4.12 10.27
C GLY A 169 4.51 4.01 11.28
N ASN A 170 4.26 4.47 12.52
CA ASN A 170 5.28 4.53 13.55
C ASN A 170 5.80 3.15 13.96
N GLU A 171 4.95 2.11 13.96
CA GLU A 171 5.39 0.75 14.28
C GLU A 171 6.34 0.20 13.21
N HIS A 172 6.03 0.45 11.93
CA HIS A 172 6.88 0.07 10.81
C HIS A 172 8.21 0.83 10.83
N ILE A 173 8.16 2.16 11.09
CA ILE A 173 9.37 2.99 11.26
C ILE A 173 10.19 2.48 12.45
N HIS A 174 9.56 2.16 13.58
CA HIS A 174 10.24 1.63 14.74
C HIS A 174 10.97 0.32 14.43
N SER A 175 10.33 -0.59 13.69
CA SER A 175 10.97 -1.84 13.25
C SER A 175 12.23 -1.56 12.41
N LEU A 176 12.16 -0.63 11.45
CA LEU A 176 13.30 -0.22 10.62
C LEU A 176 14.46 0.34 11.46
N VAL A 177 14.18 1.32 12.32
CA VAL A 177 15.22 1.99 13.14
C VAL A 177 15.89 1.01 14.10
N LYS A 178 15.11 0.09 14.68
CA LYS A 178 15.58 -0.81 15.73
C LYS A 178 16.51 -1.91 15.19
N GLU A 179 16.49 -2.18 13.89
CA GLU A 179 17.30 -3.22 13.25
C GLU A 179 18.46 -2.71 12.40
N GLY A 180 18.43 -1.47 11.93
CA GLY A 180 19.48 -0.97 11.03
C GLY A 180 19.54 0.55 10.91
N LYS A 181 20.77 1.08 10.88
CA LYS A 181 21.14 2.50 10.81
C LYS A 181 20.43 3.24 9.67
N ILE A 182 19.49 4.11 10.01
CA ILE A 182 18.81 5.01 9.04
C ILE A 182 19.77 6.04 8.39
N TRP A 183 20.96 6.25 8.94
CA TRP A 183 21.89 7.29 8.51
C TRP A 183 23.30 6.72 8.36
N GLY A 184 23.54 6.02 7.25
CA GLY A 184 24.71 5.13 7.14
C GLY A 184 25.62 5.31 5.94
N HIS A 185 25.34 6.18 4.97
CA HIS A 185 26.28 6.50 3.89
C HIS A 185 26.15 7.98 3.53
N MET A 186 26.90 8.82 4.27
CA MET A 186 27.25 10.19 3.87
C MET A 186 28.75 10.23 3.61
#